data_AF-A0A9P6PIM9-F1
#
_entry.id   AF-A0A9P6PIM9-F1
#
_cell.length_a   1.000
_cell.length_b   1.000
_cell.length_c   1.000
_cell.angle_alpha   90.00
_cell.angle_beta   90.00
_cell.angle_gamma   90.00
#
_symmetry.space_group_name_H-M   'P 1'
#
loop_
_entity.id
_entity.type
_entity.pdbx_description
1 polymer ?
#
loop_
_entity_poly.entity_id
_entity_poly.type
_entity_poly.pdbx_seq_one_letter_code
_entity_poly.pdbx_strand_id
1 'polypeptide(L)'
;MPRPRLLFWDLPEPSADGCLPEKSTPRKILEKLKVANQLSVFGVSGCGKTRSMVELLSQRWGFYFNAAAHDCVSADMNCFIEAITSSIHGEDRGMGVRERNNHRAKRGTYLLLLTRLVILRHCLRAHKGKQSFSSKHWMLLQVCPAEFSDIFTDLYGRFMAKFFNRNTNMLKLEHHVKVSLHDIRRLLIQQDLPNFKVDTRLLFILDEAQILGDKDNGYFVSQGWEEEDRPLLSPVLHALQYVGDSIQGGIGIIYCGTGLSNYSLEWAEGSAAGVKNVERPNLRFVEFQAWEGRESIQAYVEGLRDGLRDEKARMKLDELLPQPAIDMLFKRL
;
A
#
# COMPACT_ATOMS: atom_id res chain seq x y z
N MET A 1 -7.29 -24.27 -11.24
CA MET A 1 -7.40 -24.45 -9.77
C MET A 1 -6.69 -23.29 -9.08
N PRO A 2 -7.28 -22.66 -8.05
CA PRO A 2 -6.60 -21.60 -7.31
C PRO A 2 -5.38 -22.19 -6.56
N ARG A 3 -4.26 -21.48 -6.58
CA ARG A 3 -3.05 -21.82 -5.82
C ARG A 3 -3.26 -21.40 -4.35
N PRO A 4 -2.87 -22.22 -3.34
CA PRO A 4 -2.90 -21.79 -1.95
C PRO A 4 -2.10 -20.50 -1.77
N ARG A 5 -2.68 -19.48 -1.12
CA ARG A 5 -2.01 -18.19 -0.89
C ARG A 5 -1.49 -18.10 0.53
N LEU A 6 -0.19 -18.34 0.68
CA LEU A 6 0.52 -18.16 1.95
C LEU A 6 0.58 -16.69 2.40
N LEU A 7 0.21 -15.75 1.54
CA LEU A 7 0.20 -14.32 1.83
C LEU A 7 -0.65 -13.96 3.06
N PHE A 8 -1.68 -14.76 3.37
CA PHE A 8 -2.60 -14.52 4.50
C PHE A 8 -2.46 -15.55 5.62
N TRP A 9 -1.55 -16.51 5.47
CA TRP A 9 -1.28 -17.53 6.48
C TRP A 9 -0.68 -16.90 7.73
N ASP A 10 -1.10 -17.33 8.92
CA ASP A 10 -0.54 -16.89 10.21
C ASP A 10 -0.32 -15.37 10.32
N LEU A 11 -1.35 -14.60 9.95
CA LEU A 11 -1.32 -13.14 10.11
C LEU A 11 -1.59 -12.77 11.57
N PRO A 12 -0.77 -11.91 12.18
CA PRO A 12 -0.94 -11.54 13.57
C PRO A 12 -2.26 -10.81 13.79
N GLU A 13 -2.90 -11.11 14.93
CA GLU A 13 -4.09 -10.39 15.36
C GLU A 13 -3.73 -8.98 15.86
N PRO A 14 -4.59 -7.98 15.62
CA PRO A 14 -4.43 -6.67 16.21
C PRO A 14 -4.62 -6.75 17.73
N SER A 15 -3.56 -6.58 18.50
CA SER A 15 -3.60 -6.51 19.97
C SER A 15 -3.48 -5.07 20.49
N ALA A 16 -3.99 -4.78 21.68
CA ALA A 16 -3.86 -3.45 22.30
C ALA A 16 -2.39 -3.08 22.61
N ASP A 17 -1.57 -4.10 22.88
CA ASP A 17 -0.16 -3.94 23.25
C ASP A 17 0.76 -3.74 22.05
N GLY A 18 0.28 -3.99 20.82
CA GLY A 18 1.00 -3.71 19.57
C GLY A 18 2.40 -4.35 19.50
N CYS A 19 2.63 -5.43 20.24
CA CYS A 19 3.95 -6.00 20.45
C CYS A 19 4.37 -6.81 19.22
N LEU A 20 4.95 -6.11 18.25
CA LEU A 20 5.65 -6.72 17.13
C LEU A 20 6.95 -7.36 17.62
N PRO A 21 7.30 -8.58 17.15
CA PRO A 21 8.58 -9.19 17.48
C PRO A 21 9.72 -8.22 17.18
N GLU A 22 10.72 -8.13 18.07
CA GLU A 22 11.79 -7.12 17.98
C GLU A 22 12.54 -7.16 16.64
N LYS A 23 12.67 -8.35 16.05
CA LYS A 23 13.38 -8.57 14.78
C LYS A 23 12.46 -8.60 13.55
N SER A 24 11.17 -8.30 13.70
CA SER A 24 10.21 -8.33 12.59
C SER A 24 10.36 -7.12 11.66
N THR A 25 10.17 -7.34 10.35
CA THR A 25 10.23 -6.25 9.37
C THR A 25 9.18 -5.16 9.61
N PRO A 26 7.91 -5.46 9.95
CA PRO A 26 6.94 -4.43 10.32
C PRO A 26 7.42 -3.49 11.43
N ARG A 27 8.16 -3.99 12.43
CA ARG A 27 8.72 -3.14 13.49
C ARG A 27 9.80 -2.19 12.97
N LYS A 28 10.74 -2.70 12.18
CA LYS A 28 11.79 -1.90 11.52
C LYS A 28 11.18 -0.79 10.65
N ILE A 29 10.08 -1.08 9.95
CA ILE A 29 9.33 -0.11 9.15
C ILE A 29 8.74 1.00 10.04
N LEU A 30 8.06 0.62 11.12
CA LEU A 30 7.44 1.58 12.04
C LEU A 30 8.48 2.48 12.72
N GLU A 31 9.63 1.94 13.11
CA GLU A 31 10.73 2.72 13.69
C GLU A 31 11.26 3.78 12.72
N LYS A 32 11.45 3.44 11.44
CA LYS A 32 11.86 4.40 10.40
C LYS A 32 10.78 5.47 10.16
N LEU A 33 9.50 5.09 10.22
CA LEU A 33 8.38 6.03 10.06
C LEU A 33 8.12 6.93 11.28
N LYS A 34 8.79 6.71 12.43
CA LYS A 34 8.74 7.66 13.55
C LYS A 34 9.46 8.97 13.21
N VAL A 35 10.54 8.89 12.44
CA VAL A 35 11.40 10.02 12.08
C VAL A 35 11.15 10.55 10.67
N ALA A 36 10.43 9.80 9.82
CA ALA A 36 10.11 10.20 8.47
C ALA A 36 8.64 9.95 8.10
N ASN A 37 8.09 10.84 7.26
CA ASN A 37 6.73 10.67 6.72
C ASN A 37 6.68 9.70 5.54
N GLN A 38 7.83 9.33 5.00
CA GLN A 38 7.96 8.44 3.86
C GLN A 38 9.07 7.41 4.05
N LEU A 39 8.85 6.20 3.54
CA LEU A 39 9.80 5.10 3.57
C LEU A 39 9.77 4.34 2.25
N SER A 40 10.94 4.17 1.66
CA SER A 40 11.15 3.31 0.49
C SER A 40 11.57 1.92 0.95
N VAL A 41 10.91 0.87 0.46
CA VAL A 41 11.24 -0.51 0.80
C VAL A 41 11.67 -1.27 -0.46
N PHE A 42 12.93 -1.67 -0.48
CA PHE A 42 13.60 -2.31 -1.61
C PHE A 42 13.79 -3.80 -1.39
N GLY A 43 13.82 -4.56 -2.47
CA GLY A 43 14.22 -5.95 -2.45
C GLY A 43 13.93 -6.64 -3.77
N VAL A 44 14.59 -7.77 -4.01
CA VAL A 44 14.35 -8.60 -5.20
C VAL A 44 12.92 -9.15 -5.21
N SER A 45 12.44 -9.60 -6.38
CA SER A 45 11.14 -10.26 -6.45
C SER A 45 11.14 -11.52 -5.58
N GLY A 46 10.01 -11.80 -4.94
CA GLY A 46 9.87 -12.94 -4.03
C GLY A 46 10.50 -12.77 -2.64
N CYS A 47 11.10 -11.62 -2.32
CA CYS A 47 11.81 -11.45 -1.04
C CYS A 47 10.91 -11.16 0.17
N GLY A 48 9.58 -11.23 0.03
CA GLY A 48 8.63 -11.04 1.13
C GLY A 48 8.12 -9.61 1.36
N LYS A 49 8.42 -8.63 0.49
CA LYS A 49 7.95 -7.22 0.62
C LYS A 49 6.44 -7.13 0.83
N THR A 50 5.66 -7.66 -0.12
CA THR A 50 4.19 -7.65 -0.10
C THR A 50 3.65 -8.33 1.15
N ARG A 51 4.22 -9.47 1.55
CA ARG A 51 3.84 -10.17 2.79
C ARG A 51 4.05 -9.30 4.02
N SER A 52 5.19 -8.62 4.14
CA SER A 52 5.42 -7.74 5.29
C SER A 52 4.56 -6.48 5.28
N MET A 53 4.16 -5.97 4.11
CA MET A 53 3.17 -4.88 4.04
C MET A 53 1.78 -5.34 4.50
N VAL A 54 1.38 -6.55 4.12
CA VAL A 54 0.13 -7.19 4.53
C VAL A 54 0.13 -7.48 6.03
N GLU A 55 1.23 -7.99 6.57
CA GLU A 55 1.43 -8.21 8.01
C GLU A 55 1.39 -6.89 8.79
N LEU A 56 2.05 -5.85 8.29
CA LEU A 56 2.02 -4.53 8.91
C LEU A 56 0.58 -3.98 8.98
N LEU A 57 -0.19 -4.11 7.90
CA LEU A 57 -1.59 -3.65 7.86
C LEU A 57 -2.56 -4.56 8.62
N SER A 58 -2.21 -5.81 8.92
CA SER A 58 -3.05 -6.61 9.81
C SER A 58 -3.06 -6.03 11.22
N GLN A 59 -2.00 -5.32 11.61
CA GLN A 59 -1.85 -4.70 12.93
C GLN A 59 -2.01 -3.18 12.94
N ARG A 60 -1.94 -2.51 11.80
CA ARG A 60 -2.02 -1.04 11.68
C ARG A 60 -3.08 -0.62 10.70
N TRP A 61 -3.80 0.44 11.05
CA TRP A 61 -4.79 1.03 10.15
C TRP A 61 -4.12 1.78 9.01
N GLY A 62 -4.53 1.47 7.78
CA GLY A 62 -3.96 2.07 6.59
C GLY A 62 -4.59 1.61 5.29
N PHE A 63 -4.09 2.16 4.19
CA PHE A 63 -4.58 1.94 2.84
C PHE A 63 -3.52 1.21 2.01
N TYR A 64 -3.91 0.21 1.23
CA TYR A 64 -3.01 -0.61 0.42
C TYR A 64 -3.31 -0.52 -1.07
N PHE A 65 -2.54 0.24 -1.82
CA PHE A 65 -2.66 0.34 -3.27
C PHE A 65 -1.60 -0.52 -3.93
N ASN A 66 -1.97 -1.32 -4.92
CA ASN A 66 -1.04 -2.12 -5.69
C ASN A 66 -1.10 -1.67 -7.15
N ALA A 67 0.04 -1.32 -7.73
CA ALA A 67 0.12 -0.86 -9.11
C ALA A 67 0.18 -2.01 -10.15
N ALA A 68 0.27 -3.27 -9.72
CA ALA A 68 0.31 -4.42 -10.61
C ALA A 68 -1.09 -4.84 -11.10
N ALA A 69 -1.19 -5.09 -12.41
CA ALA A 69 -2.44 -5.47 -13.09
C ALA A 69 -2.89 -6.91 -12.83
N HIS A 70 -1.96 -7.80 -12.49
CA HIS A 70 -2.21 -9.25 -12.43
C HIS A 70 -2.28 -9.80 -11.01
N ASP A 71 -2.20 -8.93 -10.01
CA ASP A 71 -2.33 -9.30 -8.62
C ASP A 71 -3.79 -9.37 -8.22
N CYS A 72 -4.07 -10.20 -7.22
CA CYS A 72 -5.44 -10.48 -6.81
C CYS A 72 -6.00 -9.45 -5.80
N VAL A 73 -5.47 -8.23 -5.91
CA VAL A 73 -5.79 -7.03 -5.13
C VAL A 73 -6.83 -6.22 -5.90
N SER A 74 -7.37 -5.16 -5.30
CA SER A 74 -8.32 -4.27 -5.97
C SER A 74 -7.72 -3.69 -7.25
N ALA A 75 -8.50 -3.70 -8.33
CA ALA A 75 -8.11 -3.15 -9.62
C ALA A 75 -8.25 -1.62 -9.70
N ASP A 76 -8.75 -0.95 -8.66
CA ASP A 76 -8.96 0.50 -8.61
C ASP A 76 -7.73 1.32 -9.02
N MET A 77 -6.54 0.90 -8.58
CA MET A 77 -5.27 1.52 -8.96
C MET A 77 -4.91 1.29 -10.43
N ASN A 78 -5.22 0.12 -10.99
CA ASN A 78 -5.00 -0.15 -12.42
C ASN A 78 -5.95 0.67 -13.28
N CYS A 79 -7.23 0.75 -12.90
CA CYS A 79 -8.20 1.64 -13.55
C CYS A 79 -7.75 3.11 -13.48
N PHE A 80 -7.15 3.54 -12.37
CA PHE A 80 -6.52 4.86 -12.26
C PHE A 80 -5.40 5.03 -13.28
N ILE A 81 -4.44 4.10 -13.33
CA ILE A 81 -3.30 4.16 -14.27
C ILE A 81 -3.80 4.24 -15.71
N GLU A 82 -4.73 3.36 -16.10
CA GLU A 82 -5.31 3.32 -17.45
C GLU A 82 -6.04 4.62 -17.80
N ALA A 83 -6.82 5.16 -16.87
CA ALA A 83 -7.55 6.41 -17.09
C ALA A 83 -6.60 7.60 -17.27
N ILE A 84 -5.54 7.69 -16.47
CA ILE A 84 -4.52 8.73 -16.65
C ILE A 84 -3.81 8.56 -17.99
N THR A 85 -3.29 7.36 -18.26
CA THR A 85 -2.56 7.01 -19.50
C THR A 85 -3.39 7.41 -20.74
N SER A 86 -4.66 6.98 -20.78
CA SER A 86 -5.56 7.24 -21.90
C SER A 86 -5.91 8.73 -22.06
N SER A 87 -5.80 9.53 -20.98
CA SER A 87 -6.12 10.95 -21.00
C SER A 87 -4.96 11.85 -21.45
N ILE A 88 -3.73 11.34 -21.45
CA ILE A 88 -2.51 12.10 -21.75
C ILE A 88 -1.81 11.63 -23.02
N HIS A 89 -2.04 10.37 -23.44
CA HIS A 89 -1.48 9.85 -24.69
C HIS A 89 -2.07 10.58 -25.89
N GLY A 90 -1.20 11.07 -26.76
CA GLY A 90 -1.56 11.91 -27.91
C GLY A 90 -1.55 13.42 -27.64
N GLU A 91 -1.37 13.85 -26.38
CA GLU A 91 -1.11 15.26 -26.08
C GLU A 91 0.37 15.62 -26.36
N ASP A 92 0.64 16.91 -26.62
CA ASP A 92 2.01 17.41 -26.69
C ASP A 92 2.72 17.34 -25.33
N ARG A 93 4.04 17.48 -25.34
CA ARG A 93 4.88 17.46 -24.11
C ARG A 93 5.24 18.86 -23.63
N GLY A 94 4.46 19.87 -24.01
CA GLY A 94 4.64 21.24 -23.56
C GLY A 94 4.40 21.38 -22.06
N MET A 95 5.09 22.33 -21.44
CA MET A 95 5.02 22.55 -19.98
C MET A 95 3.59 22.73 -19.47
N GLY A 96 2.77 23.54 -20.15
CA GLY A 96 1.37 23.77 -19.75
C GLY A 96 0.50 22.52 -19.80
N VAL A 97 0.80 21.58 -20.70
CA VAL A 97 0.13 20.28 -20.79
C VAL A 97 0.60 19.36 -19.67
N ARG A 98 1.91 19.29 -19.42
CA ARG A 98 2.49 18.50 -18.33
C ARG A 98 2.00 18.94 -16.95
N GLU A 99 1.84 20.24 -16.71
CA GLU A 99 1.21 20.74 -15.48
C GLU A 99 -0.28 20.36 -15.39
N ARG A 100 -1.00 20.40 -16.51
CA ARG A 100 -2.39 19.89 -16.54
C ARG A 100 -2.44 18.40 -16.21
N ASN A 101 -1.46 17.62 -16.66
CA ASN A 101 -1.31 16.20 -16.34
C ASN A 101 -1.04 15.97 -14.85
N ASN A 102 -0.20 16.80 -14.23
CA ASN A 102 -0.03 16.80 -12.77
C ASN A 102 -1.38 16.94 -12.05
N HIS A 103 -2.23 17.89 -12.50
CA HIS A 103 -3.56 18.10 -11.92
C HIS A 103 -4.51 16.92 -12.16
N ARG A 104 -4.47 16.30 -13.35
CA ARG A 104 -5.26 15.09 -13.66
C ARG A 104 -4.86 13.92 -12.77
N ALA A 105 -3.56 13.65 -12.64
CA ALA A 105 -3.02 12.60 -11.77
C ALA A 105 -3.41 12.85 -10.31
N LYS A 106 -3.20 14.07 -9.79
CA LYS A 106 -3.62 14.46 -8.43
C LYS A 106 -5.12 14.23 -8.19
N ARG A 107 -5.96 14.62 -9.16
CA ARG A 107 -7.42 14.38 -9.11
C ARG A 107 -7.74 12.89 -9.01
N GLY A 108 -7.14 12.08 -9.88
CA GLY A 108 -7.34 10.63 -9.86
C GLY A 108 -6.91 10.01 -8.52
N THR A 109 -5.78 10.44 -7.95
CA THR A 109 -5.33 10.02 -6.62
C THR A 109 -6.31 10.41 -5.51
N TYR A 110 -6.87 11.62 -5.54
CA TYR A 110 -7.88 12.03 -4.56
C TYR A 110 -9.18 11.23 -4.67
N LEU A 111 -9.63 10.90 -5.89
CA LEU A 111 -10.81 10.05 -6.07
C LEU A 111 -10.56 8.62 -5.60
N LEU A 112 -9.37 8.09 -5.84
CA LEU A 112 -8.94 6.78 -5.37
C LEU A 112 -8.94 6.72 -3.83
N LEU A 113 -8.35 7.72 -3.19
CA LEU A 113 -8.32 7.82 -1.74
C LEU A 113 -9.72 8.04 -1.15
N LEU A 114 -10.53 8.93 -1.73
CA LEU A 114 -11.89 9.19 -1.28
C LEU A 114 -12.75 7.93 -1.35
N THR A 115 -12.58 7.10 -2.40
CA THR A 115 -13.26 5.81 -2.55
C THR A 115 -13.03 4.94 -1.32
N ARG A 116 -11.77 4.71 -0.96
CA ARG A 116 -11.40 3.87 0.19
C ARG A 116 -11.81 4.48 1.52
N LEU A 117 -11.76 5.79 1.65
CA LEU A 117 -12.23 6.50 2.85
C LEU A 117 -13.74 6.34 3.06
N VAL A 118 -14.54 6.43 1.99
CA VAL A 118 -15.99 6.23 2.06
C VAL A 118 -16.32 4.80 2.49
N ILE A 119 -15.64 3.81 1.93
CA ILE A 119 -15.83 2.39 2.28
C ILE A 119 -15.42 2.15 3.73
N LEU A 120 -14.23 2.58 4.16
CA LEU A 120 -13.77 2.40 5.54
C LEU A 120 -14.73 3.09 6.53
N ARG A 121 -15.20 4.30 6.22
CA ARG A 121 -16.17 5.03 7.05
C ARG A 121 -17.46 4.23 7.20
N HIS A 122 -17.93 3.61 6.12
CA HIS A 122 -19.10 2.75 6.16
C HIS A 122 -18.86 1.54 7.07
N CYS A 123 -17.73 0.83 6.91
CA CYS A 123 -17.37 -0.31 7.75
C CYS A 123 -17.30 0.06 9.24
N LEU A 124 -16.63 1.16 9.58
CA LEU A 124 -16.51 1.65 10.97
C LEU A 124 -17.86 2.07 11.57
N ARG A 125 -18.78 2.59 10.76
CA ARG A 125 -20.12 2.99 11.23
C ARG A 125 -21.05 1.80 11.39
N ALA A 126 -21.01 0.85 10.46
CA ALA A 126 -21.83 -0.37 10.51
C ALA A 126 -21.52 -1.23 11.74
N HIS A 127 -20.28 -1.20 12.22
CA HIS A 127 -19.81 -1.98 13.36
C HIS A 127 -19.66 -1.18 14.65
N LYS A 128 -20.24 0.02 14.73
CA LYS A 128 -20.15 0.87 15.92
C LYS A 128 -20.64 0.11 17.17
N GLY A 129 -19.73 -0.14 18.12
CA GLY A 129 -20.03 -0.84 19.37
C GLY A 129 -19.91 -2.37 19.33
N LYS A 130 -19.44 -2.97 18.22
CA LYS A 130 -19.07 -4.38 18.14
C LYS A 130 -17.59 -4.47 17.78
N GLN A 131 -16.77 -5.14 18.60
CA GLN A 131 -15.33 -5.34 18.35
C GLN A 131 -15.01 -6.24 17.13
N SER A 132 -15.97 -6.49 16.24
CA SER A 132 -15.80 -7.42 15.13
C SER A 132 -15.01 -6.85 13.95
N PHE A 133 -14.87 -5.53 13.83
CA PHE A 133 -14.13 -4.91 12.72
C PHE A 133 -12.79 -4.36 13.18
N SER A 134 -11.70 -4.87 12.61
CA SER A 134 -10.32 -4.56 12.99
C SER A 134 -9.45 -4.17 11.79
N SER A 135 -8.22 -3.73 12.03
CA SER A 135 -7.25 -3.43 10.97
C SER A 135 -7.02 -4.64 10.05
N LYS A 136 -6.99 -5.86 10.60
CA LYS A 136 -6.90 -7.11 9.84
C LYS A 136 -8.09 -7.30 8.89
N HIS A 137 -9.30 -7.05 9.35
CA HIS A 137 -10.49 -7.11 8.49
C HIS A 137 -10.45 -6.06 7.37
N TRP A 138 -10.05 -4.84 7.69
CA TRP A 138 -9.89 -3.77 6.70
C TRP A 138 -8.79 -4.06 5.68
N MET A 139 -7.67 -4.64 6.12
CA MET A 139 -6.60 -5.09 5.25
C MET A 139 -7.11 -6.18 4.30
N LEU A 140 -7.78 -7.22 4.82
CA LEU A 140 -8.30 -8.33 4.02
C LEU A 140 -9.25 -7.85 2.92
N LEU A 141 -10.11 -6.88 3.23
CA LEU A 141 -11.01 -6.30 2.24
C LEU A 141 -10.24 -5.71 1.04
N GLN A 142 -9.10 -5.05 1.29
CA GLN A 142 -8.29 -4.39 0.25
C GLN A 142 -7.44 -5.36 -0.58
N VAL A 143 -6.94 -6.45 0.03
CA VAL A 143 -5.99 -7.39 -0.61
C VAL A 143 -6.63 -8.68 -1.11
N CYS A 144 -7.89 -8.94 -0.75
CA CYS A 144 -8.69 -10.07 -1.21
C CYS A 144 -10.07 -9.66 -1.77
N PRO A 145 -10.19 -8.60 -2.58
CA PRO A 145 -11.51 -8.14 -3.04
C PRO A 145 -12.28 -9.17 -3.86
N ALA A 146 -11.58 -10.10 -4.55
CA ALA A 146 -12.21 -11.18 -5.31
C ALA A 146 -13.13 -12.06 -4.44
N GLU A 147 -12.86 -12.17 -3.13
CA GLU A 147 -13.69 -12.94 -2.19
C GLU A 147 -14.93 -12.15 -1.71
N PHE A 148 -14.96 -10.82 -1.91
CA PHE A 148 -15.97 -9.92 -1.35
C PHE A 148 -16.72 -9.07 -2.40
N SER A 149 -16.46 -9.30 -3.69
CA SER A 149 -16.72 -8.36 -4.80
C SER A 149 -15.86 -7.11 -4.71
N ASP A 150 -15.26 -6.67 -5.81
CA ASP A 150 -14.34 -5.53 -5.84
C ASP A 150 -15.07 -4.18 -5.77
N ILE A 151 -15.62 -3.90 -4.59
CA ILE A 151 -16.36 -2.66 -4.27
C ILE A 151 -15.50 -1.40 -4.42
N PHE A 152 -14.17 -1.54 -4.37
CA PHE A 152 -13.24 -0.43 -4.56
C PHE A 152 -13.23 -0.01 -6.01
N THR A 153 -13.01 -0.95 -6.92
CA THR A 153 -13.05 -0.70 -8.36
C THR A 153 -14.41 -0.16 -8.81
N ASP A 154 -15.50 -0.76 -8.33
CA ASP A 154 -16.87 -0.33 -8.66
C ASP A 154 -17.15 1.11 -8.22
N LEU A 155 -16.83 1.45 -6.97
CA LEU A 155 -17.08 2.80 -6.44
C LEU A 155 -16.11 3.81 -7.06
N TYR A 156 -14.86 3.43 -7.28
CA TYR A 156 -13.88 4.27 -7.96
C TYR A 156 -14.34 4.62 -9.39
N GLY A 157 -14.82 3.64 -10.15
CA GLY A 157 -15.37 3.87 -11.50
C GLY A 157 -16.53 4.87 -11.50
N ARG A 158 -17.44 4.78 -10.51
CA ARG A 158 -18.54 5.76 -10.35
C ARG A 158 -18.03 7.16 -10.01
N PHE A 159 -17.01 7.27 -9.17
CA PHE A 159 -16.38 8.56 -8.84
C PHE A 159 -15.65 9.15 -10.06
N MET A 160 -14.93 8.33 -10.82
CA MET A 160 -14.26 8.75 -12.05
C MET A 160 -15.26 9.29 -13.08
N ALA A 161 -16.31 8.53 -13.39
CA ALA A 161 -17.35 8.94 -14.33
C ALA A 161 -18.02 10.26 -13.93
N LYS A 162 -18.17 10.52 -12.62
CA LYS A 162 -18.87 11.69 -12.11
C LYS A 162 -17.97 12.91 -11.92
N PHE A 163 -16.70 12.73 -11.55
CA PHE A 163 -15.86 13.82 -11.04
C PHE A 163 -14.52 14.00 -11.77
N PHE A 164 -14.08 13.05 -12.60
CA PHE A 164 -12.75 13.11 -13.22
C PHE A 164 -12.66 14.18 -14.32
N ASN A 165 -13.62 14.20 -15.25
CA ASN A 165 -13.64 15.10 -16.41
C ASN A 165 -14.54 16.33 -16.23
N ARG A 166 -15.31 16.40 -15.15
CA ARG A 166 -16.10 17.60 -14.86
C ARG A 166 -15.18 18.70 -14.34
N ASN A 167 -15.56 19.98 -14.49
CA ASN A 167 -14.91 21.13 -13.85
C ASN A 167 -15.09 21.12 -12.31
N THR A 168 -14.98 19.94 -11.70
CA THR A 168 -14.95 19.75 -10.26
C THR A 168 -13.74 20.51 -9.72
N ASN A 169 -14.05 21.49 -8.87
CA ASN A 169 -13.04 22.33 -8.24
C ASN A 169 -12.10 21.45 -7.41
N MET A 170 -10.80 21.50 -7.74
CA MET A 170 -9.77 20.69 -7.08
C MET A 170 -9.67 20.97 -5.57
N LEU A 171 -9.80 22.24 -5.17
CA LEU A 171 -9.79 22.64 -3.75
C LEU A 171 -10.96 22.01 -2.99
N LYS A 172 -12.14 21.91 -3.63
CA LYS A 172 -13.28 21.21 -3.03
C LYS A 172 -12.99 19.74 -2.86
N LEU A 173 -12.48 19.06 -3.90
CA LEU A 173 -12.18 17.62 -3.83
C LEU A 173 -11.14 17.33 -2.74
N GLU A 174 -10.06 18.10 -2.72
CA GLU A 174 -9.02 18.04 -1.70
C GLU A 174 -9.59 18.24 -0.29
N HIS A 175 -10.42 19.27 -0.10
CA HIS A 175 -11.09 19.51 1.19
C HIS A 175 -11.93 18.29 1.63
N HIS A 176 -12.67 17.67 0.72
CA HIS A 176 -13.46 16.47 1.05
C HIS A 176 -12.59 15.29 1.46
N VAL A 177 -11.42 15.10 0.83
CA VAL A 177 -10.45 14.06 1.20
C VAL A 177 -9.91 14.33 2.61
N LYS A 178 -9.46 15.57 2.89
CA LYS A 178 -8.94 15.98 4.20
C LYS A 178 -9.98 15.81 5.31
N VAL A 179 -11.21 16.26 5.10
CA VAL A 179 -12.33 16.08 6.04
C VAL A 179 -12.64 14.59 6.25
N SER A 180 -12.65 13.79 5.19
CA SER A 180 -12.91 12.35 5.29
C SER A 180 -11.81 11.63 6.07
N LEU A 181 -10.55 11.99 5.88
CA LEU A 181 -9.43 11.46 6.68
C LEU A 181 -9.56 11.82 8.16
N HIS A 182 -9.85 13.08 8.46
CA HIS A 182 -10.09 13.52 9.84
C HIS A 182 -11.26 12.76 10.47
N ASP A 183 -12.35 12.56 9.73
CA ASP A 183 -13.50 11.78 10.17
C ASP A 183 -13.14 10.32 10.48
N ILE A 184 -12.34 9.66 9.63
CA ILE A 184 -11.86 8.30 9.88
C ILE A 184 -11.03 8.26 11.16
N ARG A 185 -10.04 9.14 11.32
CA ARG A 185 -9.21 9.17 12.53
C ARG A 185 -10.04 9.36 13.78
N ARG A 186 -10.98 10.31 13.75
CA ARG A 186 -11.91 10.55 14.84
C ARG A 186 -12.71 9.28 15.17
N LEU A 187 -13.22 8.56 14.17
CA LEU A 187 -13.95 7.31 14.39
C LEU A 187 -13.06 6.23 15.01
N LEU A 188 -11.83 6.06 14.53
CA LEU A 188 -10.89 5.08 15.07
C LEU A 188 -10.57 5.35 16.55
N ILE A 189 -10.33 6.62 16.90
CA ILE A 189 -10.04 7.05 18.29
C ILE A 189 -11.29 6.90 19.17
N GLN A 190 -12.45 7.37 18.73
CA GLN A 190 -13.70 7.34 19.51
C GLN A 190 -14.20 5.93 19.79
N GLN A 191 -13.88 4.98 18.93
CA GLN A 191 -14.25 3.58 19.09
C GLN A 191 -13.22 2.77 19.88
N ASP A 192 -12.14 3.41 20.35
CA ASP A 192 -11.04 2.77 21.10
C ASP A 192 -10.52 1.50 20.41
N LEU A 193 -10.36 1.57 19.08
CA LEU A 193 -9.95 0.41 18.30
C LEU A 193 -8.47 0.09 18.56
N PRO A 194 -8.09 -1.20 18.64
CA PRO A 194 -6.70 -1.59 18.89
C PRO A 194 -5.72 -0.94 17.91
N ASN A 195 -4.51 -0.67 18.40
CA ASN A 195 -3.39 -0.13 17.62
C ASN A 195 -3.59 1.25 16.99
N PHE A 196 -4.58 2.03 17.45
CA PHE A 196 -4.79 3.40 16.97
C PHE A 196 -5.01 4.41 18.10
N LYS A 197 -4.06 5.32 18.28
CA LYS A 197 -4.09 6.43 19.24
C LYS A 197 -3.98 7.77 18.52
N VAL A 198 -4.09 8.87 19.27
CA VAL A 198 -4.11 10.24 18.71
C VAL A 198 -2.87 10.57 17.86
N ASP A 199 -1.72 10.03 18.25
CA ASP A 199 -0.40 10.19 17.65
C ASP A 199 -0.08 9.12 16.60
N THR A 200 -0.94 8.12 16.44
CA THR A 200 -0.71 7.01 15.50
C THR A 200 -0.90 7.50 14.07
N ARG A 201 0.10 7.24 13.21
CA ARG A 201 0.03 7.55 11.77
C ARG A 201 -0.92 6.58 11.06
N LEU A 202 -1.72 7.09 10.13
CA LEU A 202 -2.37 6.23 9.13
C LEU A 202 -1.34 5.82 8.08
N LEU A 203 -1.30 4.55 7.73
CA LEU A 203 -0.35 4.05 6.73
C LEU A 203 -0.93 4.11 5.32
N PHE A 204 -0.09 4.44 4.34
CA PHE A 204 -0.41 4.47 2.93
C PHE A 204 0.65 3.66 2.21
N ILE A 205 0.30 2.45 1.79
CA ILE A 205 1.21 1.54 1.12
C ILE A 205 0.94 1.60 -0.38
N LEU A 206 1.98 1.90 -1.16
CA LEU A 206 2.02 1.79 -2.61
C LEU A 206 2.93 0.61 -2.96
N ASP A 207 2.33 -0.55 -3.20
CA ASP A 207 3.05 -1.76 -3.63
C ASP A 207 3.25 -1.79 -5.15
N GLU A 208 4.30 -2.48 -5.57
CA GLU A 208 4.77 -2.53 -6.95
C GLU A 208 4.94 -1.12 -7.57
N ALA A 209 5.39 -0.16 -6.75
CA ALA A 209 5.47 1.26 -7.09
C ALA A 209 6.43 1.56 -8.26
N GLN A 210 7.36 0.65 -8.59
CA GLN A 210 8.19 0.79 -9.78
C GLN A 210 7.35 0.90 -11.05
N ILE A 211 6.17 0.27 -11.10
CA ILE A 211 5.28 0.37 -12.27
C ILE A 211 4.88 1.81 -12.51
N LEU A 212 4.56 2.56 -11.44
CA LEU A 212 4.25 3.98 -11.52
C LEU A 212 5.50 4.84 -11.77
N GLY A 213 6.67 4.37 -11.31
CA GLY A 213 7.97 5.02 -11.54
C GLY A 213 8.44 4.93 -12.99
N ASP A 214 8.03 3.89 -13.72
CA ASP A 214 8.35 3.69 -15.13
C ASP A 214 7.27 4.24 -16.08
N LYS A 215 6.08 4.55 -15.54
CA LYS A 215 4.92 4.93 -16.34
C LYS A 215 4.95 6.40 -16.76
N ASP A 216 4.74 6.60 -18.07
CA ASP A 216 4.46 7.91 -18.69
C ASP A 216 5.49 8.99 -18.36
N ASN A 217 6.77 8.61 -18.30
CA ASN A 217 7.86 9.57 -18.08
C ASN A 217 7.90 10.65 -19.18
N GLY A 218 8.13 11.90 -18.78
CA GLY A 218 8.09 13.07 -19.66
C GLY A 218 6.69 13.65 -19.91
N TYR A 219 5.62 13.04 -19.37
CA TYR A 219 4.27 13.60 -19.40
C TYR A 219 3.90 14.39 -18.13
N PHE A 220 4.73 14.33 -17.10
CA PHE A 220 4.58 15.07 -15.85
C PHE A 220 5.82 15.91 -15.59
N VAL A 221 5.69 16.91 -14.72
CA VAL A 221 6.77 17.86 -14.41
C VAL A 221 6.89 18.05 -12.90
N SER A 222 8.11 18.28 -12.45
CA SER A 222 8.41 18.65 -11.06
C SER A 222 7.66 19.92 -10.65
N GLN A 223 7.03 19.94 -9.48
CA GLN A 223 6.54 21.19 -8.88
C GLN A 223 7.71 21.88 -8.16
N GLY A 224 8.58 22.57 -8.90
CA GLY A 224 9.79 23.21 -8.36
C GLY A 224 10.63 23.97 -9.38
N TRP A 225 11.79 24.47 -8.93
CA TRP A 225 12.71 25.38 -9.64
C TRP A 225 13.41 24.78 -10.87
N GLU A 226 13.34 23.46 -11.05
CA GLU A 226 13.93 22.77 -12.19
C GLU A 226 12.85 21.95 -12.90
N GLU A 227 12.69 22.23 -14.21
CA GLU A 227 11.68 21.69 -15.12
C GLU A 227 11.95 20.23 -15.49
N GLU A 228 12.20 19.40 -14.49
CA GLU A 228 12.60 18.03 -14.71
C GLU A 228 11.40 17.13 -15.03
N ASP A 229 11.65 16.19 -15.92
CA ASP A 229 10.73 15.11 -16.25
C ASP A 229 10.43 14.25 -15.02
N ARG A 230 9.15 13.91 -14.88
CA ARG A 230 8.65 13.08 -13.81
C ARG A 230 7.77 11.96 -14.36
N PRO A 231 7.81 10.76 -13.73
CA PRO A 231 6.85 9.71 -14.01
C PRO A 231 5.56 9.91 -13.20
N LEU A 232 4.54 9.09 -13.50
CA LEU A 232 3.23 9.15 -12.83
C LEU A 232 3.30 9.02 -11.30
N LEU A 233 4.29 8.30 -10.76
CA LEU A 233 4.47 8.16 -9.31
C LEU A 233 4.68 9.51 -8.59
N SER A 234 5.32 10.50 -9.23
CA SER A 234 5.59 11.82 -8.62
C SER A 234 4.31 12.57 -8.22
N PRO A 235 3.36 12.87 -9.13
CA PRO A 235 2.13 13.55 -8.75
C PRO A 235 1.25 12.73 -7.79
N VAL A 236 1.34 11.40 -7.81
CA VAL A 236 0.65 10.52 -6.84
C VAL A 236 1.22 10.74 -5.43
N LEU A 237 2.54 10.66 -5.26
CA LEU A 237 3.19 10.88 -3.96
C LEU A 237 2.93 12.30 -3.44
N HIS A 238 3.00 13.30 -4.30
CA HIS A 238 2.71 14.69 -3.93
C HIS A 238 1.26 14.86 -3.47
N ALA A 239 0.29 14.21 -4.14
CA ALA A 239 -1.10 14.25 -3.71
C ALA A 239 -1.29 13.66 -2.31
N LEU A 240 -0.64 12.52 -2.02
CA LEU A 240 -0.70 11.85 -0.72
C LEU A 240 -0.04 12.65 0.39
N GLN A 241 1.16 13.19 0.16
CA GLN A 241 1.86 14.04 1.13
C GLN A 241 0.98 15.25 1.52
N TYR A 242 0.44 15.92 0.51
CA TYR A 242 -0.31 17.16 0.71
C TYR A 242 -1.59 16.98 1.55
N VAL A 243 -2.26 15.83 1.44
CA VAL A 243 -3.41 15.53 2.32
C VAL A 243 -2.94 15.15 3.73
N GLY A 244 -1.77 14.51 3.84
CA GLY A 244 -1.14 14.11 5.09
C GLY A 244 -0.71 15.26 5.98
N ASP A 245 -0.18 16.34 5.41
CA ASP A 245 0.36 17.49 6.15
C ASP A 245 -0.69 18.22 7.00
N SER A 246 -1.98 18.08 6.64
CA SER A 246 -3.09 18.74 7.33
C SER A 246 -3.68 17.95 8.50
N ILE A 247 -3.10 16.79 8.86
CA ILE A 247 -3.72 15.82 9.75
C ILE A 247 -2.89 15.63 11.02
N GLN A 248 -3.52 15.82 12.19
CA GLN A 248 -2.91 15.53 13.48
C GLN A 248 -2.53 14.04 13.60
N GLY A 249 -1.29 13.76 14.00
CA GLY A 249 -0.72 12.40 14.01
C GLY A 249 -0.20 11.93 12.65
N GLY A 250 -0.41 12.71 11.59
CA GLY A 250 0.19 12.53 10.27
C GLY A 250 -0.20 11.23 9.54
N ILE A 251 0.49 11.01 8.42
CA ILE A 251 0.44 9.78 7.64
C ILE A 251 1.86 9.23 7.46
N GLY A 252 1.97 7.91 7.28
CA GLY A 252 3.19 7.25 6.85
C GLY A 252 3.01 6.69 5.45
N ILE A 253 3.76 7.18 4.48
CA ILE A 253 3.72 6.68 3.10
C ILE A 253 4.85 5.67 2.92
N ILE A 254 4.50 4.45 2.56
CA ILE A 254 5.44 3.38 2.25
C ILE A 254 5.28 3.08 0.76
N TYR A 255 6.36 3.10 0.01
CA TYR A 255 6.35 2.60 -1.37
C TYR A 255 7.38 1.50 -1.51
N CYS A 256 6.95 0.38 -2.09
CA CYS A 256 7.76 -0.81 -2.27
C CYS A 256 7.73 -1.27 -3.73
N GLY A 257 8.82 -1.89 -4.15
CA GLY A 257 8.96 -2.30 -5.54
C GLY A 257 10.25 -3.05 -5.83
N THR A 258 10.24 -3.84 -6.89
CA THR A 258 11.47 -4.46 -7.43
C THR A 258 12.09 -3.52 -8.47
N GLY A 259 13.38 -3.26 -8.36
CA GLY A 259 14.07 -2.40 -9.34
C GLY A 259 13.85 -0.90 -9.16
N LEU A 260 13.21 -0.46 -8.06
CA LEU A 260 13.30 0.94 -7.63
C LEU A 260 14.80 1.24 -7.43
N SER A 261 15.38 2.00 -8.35
CA SER A 261 16.79 2.37 -8.33
C SER A 261 17.00 3.63 -7.49
N ASN A 262 18.24 3.95 -7.11
CA ASN A 262 18.56 5.25 -6.51
C ASN A 262 18.11 6.42 -7.41
N TYR A 263 18.05 6.24 -8.73
CA TYR A 263 17.52 7.25 -9.67
C TYR A 263 16.01 7.47 -9.51
N SER A 264 15.27 6.41 -9.14
CA SER A 264 13.85 6.53 -8.75
C SER A 264 13.67 7.32 -7.44
N LEU A 265 14.71 7.40 -6.61
CA LEU A 265 14.72 8.14 -5.34
C LEU A 265 15.07 9.61 -5.54
N GLU A 266 16.04 9.96 -6.38
CA GLU A 266 16.50 11.35 -6.59
C GLU A 266 15.35 12.31 -6.97
N TRP A 267 14.41 11.89 -7.82
CA TRP A 267 13.25 12.73 -8.13
C TRP A 267 12.08 12.57 -7.15
N ALA A 268 11.94 11.43 -6.46
CA ALA A 268 10.98 11.28 -5.37
C ALA A 268 11.36 12.19 -4.18
N GLU A 269 12.66 12.40 -3.96
CA GLU A 269 13.27 13.40 -3.08
C GLU A 269 12.90 14.84 -3.54
N GLY A 270 13.06 15.12 -4.83
CA GLY A 270 12.68 16.42 -5.43
C GLY A 270 11.17 16.73 -5.44
N SER A 271 10.31 15.71 -5.32
CA SER A 271 8.85 15.84 -5.35
C SER A 271 8.20 16.09 -3.97
N ALA A 272 9.01 16.23 -2.90
CA ALA A 272 8.53 16.57 -1.57
C ALA A 272 8.10 18.03 -1.45
N ALA A 273 6.94 18.31 -0.87
CA ALA A 273 6.54 19.67 -0.48
C ALA A 273 7.26 20.21 0.79
N GLY A 274 8.40 19.61 1.20
CA GLY A 274 9.08 19.89 2.48
C GLY A 274 10.59 20.07 2.37
N VAL A 275 11.26 20.31 3.50
CA VAL A 275 12.71 20.58 3.59
C VAL A 275 13.50 19.47 2.87
N LYS A 276 14.15 19.84 1.75
CA LYS A 276 14.85 18.96 0.81
C LYS A 276 16.13 18.27 1.36
N ASN A 277 16.45 18.49 2.63
CA ASN A 277 17.70 18.03 3.28
C ASN A 277 17.49 16.92 4.34
N VAL A 278 16.31 16.30 4.42
CA VAL A 278 16.11 15.16 5.32
C VAL A 278 16.39 13.88 4.53
N GLU A 279 17.53 13.23 4.79
CA GLU A 279 17.80 11.87 4.31
C GLU A 279 16.58 11.00 4.61
N ARG A 280 15.89 10.55 3.55
CA ARG A 280 14.73 9.68 3.73
C ARG A 280 15.22 8.28 4.06
N PRO A 281 14.67 7.65 5.11
CA PRO A 281 15.09 6.32 5.46
C PRO A 281 14.70 5.35 4.35
N ASN A 282 15.66 4.52 3.96
CA ASN A 282 15.45 3.38 3.08
C ASN A 282 15.49 2.10 3.92
N LEU A 283 14.70 1.10 3.54
CA LEU A 283 14.78 -0.26 4.09
C LEU A 283 15.06 -1.24 2.95
N ARG A 284 16.15 -1.99 3.07
CA ARG A 284 16.48 -3.05 2.12
C ARG A 284 16.08 -4.40 2.73
N PHE A 285 15.24 -5.14 2.03
CA PHE A 285 15.04 -6.58 2.24
C PHE A 285 16.26 -7.32 1.70
N VAL A 286 17.29 -7.38 2.51
CA VAL A 286 18.51 -8.18 2.27
C VAL A 286 18.69 -9.27 3.33
N GLU A 287 18.07 -9.09 4.50
CA GLU A 287 18.07 -10.05 5.59
C GLU A 287 16.81 -10.91 5.52
N PHE A 288 16.95 -12.09 4.94
CA PHE A 288 15.96 -13.14 5.09
C PHE A 288 16.11 -13.73 6.49
N GLN A 289 15.00 -13.88 7.22
CA GLN A 289 15.06 -14.66 8.46
C GLN A 289 15.46 -16.08 8.07
N ALA A 290 16.65 -16.49 8.51
CA ALA A 290 17.12 -17.84 8.35
C ALA A 290 16.29 -18.75 9.25
N TRP A 291 16.04 -19.98 8.80
CA TRP A 291 15.48 -21.00 9.67
C TRP A 291 16.48 -21.34 10.76
N GLU A 292 16.01 -21.52 12.00
CA GLU A 292 16.90 -21.87 13.11
C GLU A 292 17.48 -23.30 12.97
N GLY A 293 16.85 -24.14 12.15
CA GLY A 293 17.27 -25.51 11.90
C GLY A 293 16.23 -26.30 11.12
N ARG A 294 16.47 -27.59 10.92
CA ARG A 294 15.54 -28.47 10.18
C ARG A 294 14.17 -28.58 10.86
N GLU A 295 14.16 -28.57 12.18
CA GLU A 295 12.96 -28.65 13.02
C GLU A 295 12.02 -27.45 12.81
N SER A 296 12.56 -26.23 12.63
CA SER A 296 11.72 -25.05 12.39
C SER A 296 11.11 -25.05 10.98
N ILE A 297 11.84 -25.58 9.98
CA ILE A 297 11.29 -25.82 8.63
C ILE A 297 10.17 -26.86 8.70
N GLN A 298 10.39 -27.98 9.40
CA GLN A 298 9.42 -29.06 9.54
C GLN A 298 8.13 -28.58 10.23
N ALA A 299 8.27 -27.88 11.37
CA ALA A 299 7.14 -27.30 12.11
C ALA A 299 6.36 -26.29 11.26
N TYR A 300 7.03 -25.51 10.41
CA TYR A 300 6.36 -24.60 9.50
C TYR A 300 5.56 -25.34 8.42
N VAL A 301 6.14 -26.39 7.81
CA VAL A 301 5.45 -27.21 6.80
C VAL A 301 4.26 -27.95 7.41
N GLU A 302 4.41 -28.50 8.61
CA GLU A 302 3.32 -29.15 9.35
C GLU A 302 2.21 -28.15 9.69
N GLY A 303 2.56 -26.97 10.19
CA GLY A 303 1.60 -25.90 10.44
C GLY A 303 0.85 -25.47 9.18
N LEU A 304 1.55 -25.35 8.04
CA LEU A 304 0.92 -25.08 6.74
C LEU A 304 -0.07 -26.18 6.37
N ARG A 305 0.30 -27.45 6.58
CA ARG A 305 -0.52 -28.61 6.24
C ARG A 305 -1.79 -28.68 7.10
N ASP A 306 -1.67 -28.40 8.39
CA ASP A 306 -2.79 -28.35 9.34
C ASP A 306 -3.76 -27.21 9.00
N GLY A 307 -3.23 -26.12 8.45
CA GLY A 307 -3.99 -24.99 7.94
C GLY A 307 -4.89 -25.25 6.75
N LEU A 308 -4.63 -26.34 6.01
CA LEU A 308 -5.36 -26.66 4.79
C LEU A 308 -6.62 -27.46 5.14
N ARG A 309 -7.75 -26.97 4.62
CA ARG A 309 -9.09 -27.48 4.94
C ARG A 309 -9.39 -28.85 4.32
N ASP A 310 -8.74 -29.21 3.22
CA ASP A 310 -9.01 -30.44 2.49
C ASP A 310 -7.74 -31.22 2.14
N GLU A 311 -7.89 -32.54 2.04
CA GLU A 311 -6.80 -33.47 1.80
C GLU A 311 -6.14 -33.25 0.44
N LYS A 312 -6.90 -32.76 -0.54
CA LYS A 312 -6.39 -32.46 -1.88
C LYS A 312 -5.41 -31.28 -1.87
N ALA A 313 -5.68 -30.26 -1.07
CA ALA A 313 -4.78 -29.13 -0.86
C ALA A 313 -3.52 -29.56 -0.10
N ARG A 314 -3.65 -30.46 0.88
CA ARG A 314 -2.50 -31.06 1.59
C ARG A 314 -1.61 -31.86 0.65
N MET A 315 -2.18 -32.76 -0.16
CA MET A 315 -1.43 -33.50 -1.17
C MET A 315 -0.71 -32.55 -2.15
N LYS A 316 -1.38 -31.45 -2.55
CA LYS A 316 -0.76 -30.45 -3.43
C LYS A 316 0.36 -29.65 -2.74
N LEU A 317 0.27 -29.43 -1.43
CA LEU A 317 1.36 -28.84 -0.65
C LEU A 317 2.56 -29.80 -0.64
N ASP A 318 2.32 -31.10 -0.41
CA ASP A 318 3.35 -32.13 -0.42
C ASP A 318 4.03 -32.25 -1.81
N GLU A 319 3.27 -32.08 -2.90
CA GLU A 319 3.81 -31.98 -4.27
C GLU A 319 4.68 -30.73 -4.50
N LEU A 320 4.30 -29.60 -3.91
CA LEU A 320 5.02 -28.32 -4.06
C LEU A 320 6.26 -28.22 -3.16
N LEU A 321 6.27 -28.93 -2.02
CA LEU A 321 7.34 -28.96 -1.04
C LEU A 321 7.83 -30.40 -0.81
N PRO A 322 8.35 -31.08 -1.85
CA PRO A 322 8.87 -32.43 -1.68
C PRO A 322 10.10 -32.41 -0.77
N GLN A 323 10.39 -33.54 -0.11
CA GLN A 323 11.52 -33.66 0.83
C GLN A 323 12.86 -33.09 0.30
N PRO A 324 13.25 -33.26 -0.97
CA PRO A 324 14.47 -32.64 -1.51
C PRO A 324 14.44 -31.11 -1.48
N ALA A 325 13.28 -30.48 -1.66
CA ALA A 325 13.13 -29.02 -1.58
C ALA A 325 13.26 -28.55 -0.12
N ILE A 326 12.70 -29.29 0.83
CA ILE A 326 12.88 -29.07 2.27
C ILE A 326 14.35 -29.19 2.66
N ASP A 327 15.05 -30.21 2.15
CA ASP A 327 16.48 -30.40 2.41
C ASP A 327 17.34 -29.29 1.75
N MET A 328 16.90 -28.73 0.61
CA MET A 328 17.54 -27.55 0.00
C MET A 328 17.37 -26.28 0.83
N LEU A 329 16.21 -26.09 1.48
CA LEU A 329 16.01 -24.98 2.41
C LEU A 329 16.99 -25.06 3.59
N PHE A 330 17.29 -26.27 4.06
CA PHE A 330 18.30 -26.51 5.10
C PHE A 330 19.73 -26.26 4.63
N LYS A 331 20.11 -26.69 3.42
CA LYS A 331 21.47 -26.47 2.87
C LYS A 331 21.81 -24.99 2.62
N ARG A 332 20.82 -24.10 2.67
CA ARG A 332 20.97 -22.65 2.53
C ARG A 332 21.01 -21.90 3.87
N LEU A 333 20.91 -22.62 4.99
CA LEU A 333 21.34 -22.15 6.32
C LEU A 333 22.85 -22.24 6.41
#